data_AF-A0A9K3KK43-F1
#
_entry.id   AF-A0A9K3KK43-F1
#
_cell.length_a   1.000
_cell.length_b   1.000
_cell.length_c   1.000
_cell.angle_alpha   90.00
_cell.angle_beta   90.00
_cell.angle_gamma   90.00
#
_symmetry.space_group_name_H-M   'P 1'
#
loop_
_entity.id
_entity.type
_entity.pdbx_description
1 polymer ?
#
loop_
_entity_poly.entity_id
_entity_poly.type
_entity_poly.pdbx_seq_one_letter_code
_entity_poly.pdbx_strand_id
1 'polypeptide(L)'
;MVSFFITNRAFLLSTVLVLSGVVDCFTSTHGSQDVRLTSAQTYSPVIKTELRVFGGGNNNSNTLTSLPKGISPFEKSKRDVQKELRTLAQAALLQGLNDRKTRLEIEFPPLLGGDNAKSQFDDFDNVQELNKNRDWCIELLPSLKSSLKTNKDNIWLVLPDLKEVELAKNEWTGKRYRDAGSFTSIEAVTKHYASDDAQQEYSKPWGATFASIANQLMNGGGGDDYSDSRGGGLLGDARALDPLQGTCNLHLVCQPGNGGPVEDWINVKAFHDAAGDGVPTCIVNGALDKVRDGYYAAFIFPKLAKTFDFYKSFESMLFLKPISDKGVYGWTFRVYPEPWQVVLQTPVRDAKDQLIIEETVALVSSSRPTYQEALQSLLATASTR
;
A
#
# COMPACT_ATOMS: atom_id res chain seq x y z
N MET A 1 45.21 -26.11 8.42
CA MET A 1 43.90 -25.70 8.95
C MET A 1 43.70 -24.25 8.58
N VAL A 2 43.06 -24.02 7.43
CA VAL A 2 42.87 -22.69 6.82
C VAL A 2 41.41 -22.63 6.33
N SER A 3 40.74 -21.54 6.66
CA SER A 3 39.35 -21.21 6.31
C SER A 3 39.12 -21.14 4.81
N PHE A 4 37.91 -21.51 4.38
CA PHE A 4 37.28 -20.99 3.16
C PHE A 4 35.79 -20.73 3.43
N PHE A 5 35.42 -19.45 3.50
CA PHE A 5 34.06 -18.96 3.30
C PHE A 5 34.02 -18.42 1.86
N ILE A 6 33.11 -18.95 1.04
CA ILE A 6 32.81 -18.40 -0.29
C ILE A 6 31.56 -17.54 -0.14
N THR A 7 31.76 -16.22 -0.21
CA THR A 7 30.74 -15.20 -0.40
C THR A 7 30.51 -15.04 -1.91
N ASN A 8 29.31 -15.31 -2.40
CA ASN A 8 28.90 -14.93 -3.75
C ASN A 8 28.20 -13.57 -3.70
N ARG A 9 28.90 -12.55 -4.20
CA ARG A 9 28.39 -11.21 -4.53
C ARG A 9 28.61 -10.96 -6.02
N ALA A 10 27.73 -10.14 -6.58
CA ALA A 10 27.75 -9.54 -7.92
C ALA A 10 27.25 -10.48 -9.04
N PHE A 11 26.58 -10.02 -10.11
CA PHE A 11 26.72 -8.81 -10.90
C PHE A 11 25.42 -8.67 -11.73
N LEU A 12 24.82 -7.50 -11.87
CA LEU A 12 23.94 -7.22 -13.03
C LEU A 12 24.12 -5.77 -13.47
N LEU A 13 24.62 -5.65 -14.70
CA LEU A 13 25.14 -4.45 -15.34
C LEU A 13 24.04 -3.43 -15.62
N SER A 14 24.36 -2.18 -15.31
CA SER A 14 23.82 -1.00 -16.00
C SER A 14 24.21 -1.03 -17.47
N THR A 15 23.23 -1.00 -18.36
CA THR A 15 23.44 -0.56 -19.75
C THR A 15 22.58 0.68 -19.97
N VAL A 16 23.21 1.84 -19.83
CA VAL A 16 22.66 3.14 -20.24
C VAL A 16 22.95 3.29 -21.73
N LEU A 17 21.90 3.29 -22.54
CA LEU A 17 22.01 3.58 -23.97
C LEU A 17 21.82 5.09 -24.14
N VAL A 18 22.94 5.78 -24.36
CA VAL A 18 23.00 7.20 -24.73
C VAL A 18 22.65 7.32 -26.21
N LEU A 19 21.52 7.94 -26.53
CA LEU A 19 21.21 8.43 -27.86
C LEU A 19 21.13 9.96 -27.80
N SER A 20 22.28 10.58 -28.09
CA SER A 20 22.41 11.99 -28.45
C SER A 20 22.19 12.16 -29.95
N GLY A 21 21.29 13.05 -30.38
CA GLY A 21 21.19 13.40 -31.80
C GLY A 21 19.98 14.24 -32.20
N VAL A 22 20.10 15.57 -32.05
CA VAL A 22 19.69 16.61 -33.01
C VAL A 22 18.27 16.55 -33.60
N VAL A 23 17.39 17.46 -33.15
CA VAL A 23 16.60 18.33 -34.07
C VAL A 23 16.38 19.69 -33.39
N ASP A 24 17.03 20.71 -33.93
CA ASP A 24 16.78 22.13 -33.67
C ASP A 24 15.68 22.66 -34.62
N CYS A 25 15.05 23.76 -34.17
CA CYS A 25 14.25 24.72 -34.93
C CYS A 25 12.86 24.31 -35.43
N PHE A 26 11.82 24.85 -34.78
CA PHE A 26 10.85 25.71 -35.47
C PHE A 26 10.29 26.77 -34.50
N THR A 27 10.71 28.01 -34.71
CA THR A 27 10.04 29.21 -34.21
C THR A 27 8.82 29.49 -35.08
N SER A 28 7.66 29.67 -34.45
CA SER A 28 6.47 30.23 -35.11
C SER A 28 5.78 31.19 -34.16
N THR A 29 5.88 32.46 -34.51
CA THR A 29 5.12 33.60 -34.01
C THR A 29 3.65 33.54 -34.48
N HIS A 30 2.79 34.28 -33.75
CA HIS A 30 1.35 34.55 -33.92
C HIS A 30 0.51 33.89 -32.80
N GLY A 31 -0.35 34.58 -32.08
CA GLY A 31 -0.77 35.98 -32.11
C GLY A 31 -1.80 36.16 -30.98
N SER A 32 -1.76 37.29 -30.30
CA SER A 32 -2.73 37.65 -29.26
C SER A 32 -4.15 37.65 -29.83
N GLN A 33 -5.04 36.93 -29.18
CA GLN A 33 -6.47 37.26 -29.18
C GLN A 33 -6.98 37.28 -27.75
N ASP A 34 -7.35 38.48 -27.30
CA ASP A 34 -8.13 38.75 -26.11
C ASP A 34 -9.50 38.08 -26.23
N VAL A 35 -9.75 37.09 -25.38
CA VAL A 35 -11.11 36.57 -25.13
C VAL A 35 -11.52 37.01 -23.73
N ARG A 36 -12.40 38.02 -23.68
CA ARG A 36 -13.15 38.41 -22.50
C ARG A 36 -14.06 37.25 -22.08
N LEU A 37 -13.77 36.62 -20.95
CA LEU A 37 -14.67 35.68 -20.28
C LEU A 37 -15.62 36.46 -19.38
N THR A 38 -16.90 36.39 -19.71
CA THR A 38 -18.03 36.84 -18.90
C THR A 38 -18.20 35.96 -17.67
N SER A 39 -18.45 36.60 -16.53
CA SER A 39 -18.70 36.01 -15.22
C SER A 39 -19.78 34.92 -15.22
N ALA A 40 -19.40 33.69 -14.88
CA ALA A 40 -20.33 32.63 -14.53
C ALA A 40 -20.55 32.63 -13.01
N GLN A 41 -21.81 32.78 -12.59
CA GLN A 41 -22.24 32.60 -11.20
C GLN A 41 -22.19 31.11 -10.85
N THR A 42 -21.26 30.72 -9.99
CA THR A 42 -21.19 29.37 -9.44
C THR A 42 -22.11 29.27 -8.22
N TYR A 43 -23.27 28.64 -8.39
CA TYR A 43 -24.07 28.12 -7.29
C TYR A 43 -23.36 26.90 -6.71
N SER A 44 -22.92 27.00 -5.46
CA SER A 44 -22.33 25.88 -4.71
C SER A 44 -23.37 25.36 -3.70
N PRO A 45 -23.93 24.15 -3.88
CA PRO A 45 -24.75 23.55 -2.84
C PRO A 45 -23.83 23.04 -1.72
N VAL A 46 -23.95 23.65 -0.54
CA VAL A 46 -23.36 23.15 0.70
C VAL A 46 -24.12 21.89 1.10
N ILE A 47 -23.57 20.72 0.76
CA ILE A 47 -24.02 19.45 1.33
C ILE A 47 -23.39 19.35 2.72
N LYS A 48 -24.20 19.59 3.76
CA LYS A 48 -23.86 19.24 5.14
C LYS A 48 -23.96 17.72 5.30
N THR A 49 -22.85 17.03 5.16
CA THR A 49 -22.76 15.61 5.55
C THR A 49 -22.53 15.56 7.05
N GLU A 50 -23.53 15.14 7.82
CA GLU A 50 -23.38 14.90 9.26
C GLU A 50 -22.50 13.67 9.49
N LEU A 51 -21.26 13.92 9.92
CA LEU A 51 -20.28 12.91 10.31
C LEU A 51 -20.70 12.33 11.67
N ARG A 52 -21.20 11.10 11.70
CA ARG A 52 -21.40 10.37 12.97
C ARG A 52 -20.12 9.62 13.32
N VAL A 53 -19.33 10.21 14.21
CA VAL A 53 -18.17 9.54 14.83
C VAL A 53 -18.69 8.49 15.83
N PHE A 54 -18.36 7.22 15.59
CA PHE A 54 -18.68 6.14 16.51
C PHE A 54 -17.65 6.10 17.65
N GLY A 55 -18.00 6.74 18.77
CA GLY A 55 -17.31 6.62 20.05
C GLY A 55 -18.24 7.12 21.14
N GLY A 56 -18.69 6.23 22.03
CA GLY A 56 -19.62 6.59 23.10
C GLY A 56 -19.03 7.63 24.06
N GLY A 57 -19.74 8.74 24.24
CA GLY A 57 -19.59 9.62 25.40
C GLY A 57 -19.16 11.06 25.09
N ASN A 58 -20.12 11.97 25.28
CA ASN A 58 -20.02 13.42 25.51
C ASN A 58 -19.63 14.36 24.35
N ASN A 59 -20.61 15.24 24.07
CA ASN A 59 -20.50 16.56 23.46
C ASN A 59 -19.12 17.22 23.66
N ASN A 60 -18.36 17.45 22.58
CA ASN A 60 -17.36 18.52 22.44
C ASN A 60 -16.83 18.55 20.99
N SER A 61 -16.41 19.73 20.51
CA SER A 61 -15.86 20.07 19.19
C SER A 61 -15.28 18.90 18.36
N ASN A 62 -15.57 18.87 17.04
CA ASN A 62 -14.96 18.00 16.02
C ASN A 62 -13.42 18.04 16.09
N THR A 63 -12.81 17.33 17.04
CA THR A 63 -11.36 17.18 17.12
C THR A 63 -10.96 16.04 16.22
N LEU A 64 -10.14 16.37 15.22
CA LEU A 64 -9.55 15.40 14.32
C LEU A 64 -8.73 14.38 15.11
N THR A 65 -8.60 13.17 14.59
CA THR A 65 -7.75 12.14 15.18
C THR A 65 -6.31 12.64 15.23
N SER A 66 -5.72 12.59 16.43
CA SER A 66 -4.30 12.91 16.68
C SER A 66 -3.37 11.85 16.10
N LEU A 67 -2.10 12.19 15.87
CA LEU A 67 -1.09 11.22 15.48
C LEU A 67 -0.95 10.09 16.53
N PRO A 68 -0.69 8.84 16.11
CA PRO A 68 -0.30 7.78 17.01
C PRO A 68 0.95 8.16 17.81
N LYS A 69 0.93 7.97 19.12
CA LYS A 69 2.06 8.34 19.98
C LYS A 69 3.27 7.43 19.72
N GLY A 70 4.48 7.96 19.81
CA GLY A 70 5.70 7.16 19.66
C GLY A 70 6.11 6.87 18.23
N ILE A 71 5.55 7.58 17.24
CA ILE A 71 6.01 7.52 15.84
C ILE A 71 7.15 8.50 15.56
N SER A 72 7.38 9.47 16.43
CA SER A 72 8.42 10.48 16.21
C SER A 72 9.81 9.83 16.20
N PRO A 73 10.68 10.14 15.23
CA PRO A 73 12.04 9.63 15.18
C PRO A 73 12.90 10.19 16.32
N PHE A 74 12.43 11.25 16.98
CA PHE A 74 13.07 11.86 18.13
C PHE A 74 12.69 11.16 19.45
N GLU A 75 11.69 10.28 19.44
CA GLU A 75 11.26 9.50 20.61
C GLU A 75 11.78 8.07 20.53
N LYS A 76 12.39 7.58 21.62
CA LYS A 76 12.64 6.14 21.79
C LYS A 76 11.43 5.50 22.47
N SER A 77 10.40 5.21 21.69
CA SER A 77 9.18 4.59 22.19
C SER A 77 9.20 3.07 22.05
N LYS A 78 8.95 2.35 23.15
CA LYS A 78 8.69 0.90 23.14
C LYS A 78 7.21 0.56 22.88
N ARG A 79 6.39 1.56 22.56
CA ARG A 79 4.96 1.36 22.34
C ARG A 79 4.73 0.56 21.06
N ASP A 80 3.77 -0.35 21.14
CA ASP A 80 3.23 -1.05 19.97
C ASP A 80 2.31 -0.10 19.19
N VAL A 81 2.91 0.72 18.35
CA VAL A 81 2.18 1.65 17.47
C VAL A 81 1.38 0.89 16.42
N GLN A 82 1.84 -0.29 16.00
CA GLN A 82 1.18 -1.10 14.99
C GLN A 82 -0.23 -1.52 15.42
N LYS A 83 -0.43 -1.84 16.71
CA LYS A 83 -1.76 -2.12 17.26
C LYS A 83 -2.71 -0.91 17.17
N GLU A 84 -2.21 0.29 17.42
CA GLU A 84 -3.00 1.52 17.31
C GLU A 84 -3.38 1.80 15.86
N LEU A 85 -2.43 1.65 14.93
CA LEU A 85 -2.69 1.75 13.49
C LEU A 85 -3.72 0.72 13.02
N ARG A 86 -3.65 -0.54 13.47
CA ARG A 86 -4.69 -1.55 13.17
C ARG A 86 -6.07 -1.14 13.68
N THR A 87 -6.13 -0.56 14.87
CA THR A 87 -7.40 -0.12 15.46
C THR A 87 -8.03 1.01 14.64
N LEU A 88 -7.23 2.01 14.25
CA LEU A 88 -7.67 3.10 13.39
C LEU A 88 -8.07 2.61 12.00
N ALA A 89 -7.23 1.78 11.37
CA ALA A 89 -7.49 1.20 10.06
C ALA A 89 -8.77 0.36 10.05
N GLN A 90 -9.00 -0.46 11.08
CA GLN A 90 -10.21 -1.26 11.19
C GLN A 90 -11.46 -0.37 11.24
N ALA A 91 -11.47 0.64 12.11
CA ALA A 91 -12.61 1.54 12.24
C ALA A 91 -12.90 2.29 10.92
N ALA A 92 -11.85 2.85 10.30
CA ALA A 92 -11.95 3.55 9.02
C ALA A 92 -12.42 2.63 7.89
N LEU A 93 -11.87 1.41 7.80
CA LEU A 93 -12.23 0.42 6.80
C LEU A 93 -13.70 0.02 6.91
N LEU A 94 -14.18 -0.26 8.12
CA LEU A 94 -15.61 -0.58 8.34
C LEU A 94 -16.52 0.58 7.95
N GLN A 95 -16.11 1.82 8.25
CA GLN A 95 -16.85 3.00 7.84
C GLN A 95 -16.87 3.17 6.31
N GLY A 96 -15.74 2.98 5.63
CA GLY A 96 -15.66 3.01 4.17
C GLY A 96 -16.52 1.93 3.51
N LEU A 97 -16.54 0.71 4.07
CA LEU A 97 -17.40 -0.38 3.61
C LEU A 97 -18.89 -0.05 3.78
N ASN A 98 -19.27 0.55 4.93
CA ASN A 98 -20.64 1.03 5.15
C ASN A 98 -21.06 2.12 4.15
N ASP A 99 -20.11 2.97 3.76
CA ASP A 99 -20.29 4.01 2.73
C ASP A 99 -20.19 3.46 1.30
N ARG A 100 -20.16 2.12 1.14
CA ARG A 100 -20.10 1.39 -0.13
C ARG A 100 -18.88 1.71 -0.99
N LYS A 101 -17.76 2.04 -0.35
CA LYS A 101 -16.48 2.20 -1.03
C LYS A 101 -15.93 0.82 -1.40
N THR A 102 -15.58 0.64 -2.66
CA THR A 102 -15.08 -0.65 -3.20
C THR A 102 -13.57 -0.67 -3.42
N ARG A 103 -12.92 0.49 -3.45
CA ARG A 103 -11.48 0.65 -3.69
C ARG A 103 -10.88 1.39 -2.52
N LEU A 104 -10.16 0.67 -1.69
CA LEU A 104 -9.78 1.09 -0.34
C LEU A 104 -8.26 0.96 -0.20
N GLU A 105 -7.59 1.93 0.39
CA GLU A 105 -6.17 1.83 0.70
C GLU A 105 -5.88 2.08 2.18
N ILE A 106 -4.87 1.36 2.67
CA ILE A 106 -4.25 1.58 3.96
C ILE A 106 -2.76 1.74 3.70
N GLU A 107 -2.19 2.88 4.10
CA GLU A 107 -0.79 3.20 3.85
C GLU A 107 -0.16 3.74 5.12
N PHE A 108 0.94 3.12 5.58
CA PHE A 108 1.70 3.50 6.77
C PHE A 108 3.08 2.85 6.74
N PRO A 109 4.11 3.39 7.41
CA PRO A 109 5.40 2.72 7.47
C PRO A 109 5.32 1.51 8.40
N PRO A 110 5.56 0.27 7.91
CA PRO A 110 5.28 -0.94 8.68
C PRO A 110 6.33 -1.26 9.74
N LEU A 111 7.45 -0.54 9.72
CA LEU A 111 8.55 -0.68 10.66
C LEU A 111 8.54 0.40 11.77
N LEU A 112 7.38 1.02 12.02
CA LEU A 112 7.22 1.96 13.14
C LEU A 112 6.99 1.22 14.48
N GLY A 113 7.60 1.78 15.55
CA GLY A 113 7.37 1.39 16.93
C GLY A 113 8.08 0.11 17.39
N GLY A 114 8.31 0.00 18.70
CA GLY A 114 8.96 -1.14 19.34
C GLY A 114 10.49 -1.17 19.23
N ASP A 115 11.11 -2.22 19.77
CA ASP A 115 12.57 -2.33 19.90
C ASP A 115 13.30 -2.50 18.53
N ASN A 116 12.56 -2.85 17.48
CA ASN A 116 13.07 -3.01 16.11
C ASN A 116 12.54 -1.90 15.16
N ALA A 117 12.06 -0.79 15.72
CA ALA A 117 11.60 0.33 14.91
C ALA A 117 12.73 0.84 14.03
N LYS A 118 12.41 1.06 12.75
CA LYS A 118 13.28 1.77 11.81
C LYS A 118 12.67 3.13 11.53
N SER A 119 13.49 4.16 11.65
CA SER A 119 13.18 5.49 11.15
C SER A 119 13.30 5.48 9.63
N GLN A 120 12.72 6.48 8.97
CA GLN A 120 12.89 6.71 7.54
C GLN A 120 14.35 6.90 7.10
N PHE A 121 15.28 7.09 8.04
CA PHE A 121 16.71 7.29 7.79
C PHE A 121 17.50 5.97 7.82
N ASP A 122 16.87 4.87 8.24
CA ASP A 122 17.51 3.56 8.30
C ASP A 122 17.36 2.83 6.96
N ASP A 123 18.38 2.05 6.57
CA ASP A 123 18.31 1.23 5.37
C ASP A 123 17.20 0.17 5.51
N PHE A 124 16.23 0.22 4.59
CA PHE A 124 15.11 -0.72 4.54
C PHE A 124 15.44 -1.89 3.63
N ASP A 125 15.25 -3.10 4.16
CA ASP A 125 15.21 -4.31 3.36
C ASP A 125 13.75 -4.57 2.96
N ASN A 126 13.47 -4.66 1.66
CA ASN A 126 12.14 -4.95 1.12
C ASN A 126 11.54 -6.22 1.75
N VAL A 127 12.37 -7.22 2.09
CA VAL A 127 11.92 -8.46 2.73
C VAL A 127 11.42 -8.19 4.15
N GLN A 128 12.09 -7.31 4.90
CA GLN A 128 11.64 -6.92 6.25
C GLN A 128 10.32 -6.15 6.19
N GLU A 129 10.18 -5.25 5.22
CA GLU A 129 8.94 -4.50 4.98
C GLU A 129 7.78 -5.46 4.65
N LEU A 130 8.01 -6.39 3.73
CA LEU A 130 7.04 -7.40 3.31
C LEU A 130 6.60 -8.30 4.47
N ASN A 131 7.56 -8.81 5.25
CA ASN A 131 7.26 -9.62 6.43
C ASN A 131 6.40 -8.82 7.44
N LYS A 132 6.71 -7.55 7.68
CA LYS A 132 5.92 -6.72 8.59
C LYS A 132 4.53 -6.39 8.07
N ASN A 133 4.38 -6.16 6.78
CA ASN A 133 3.08 -5.95 6.17
C ASN A 133 2.21 -7.21 6.22
N ARG A 134 2.81 -8.38 5.95
CA ARG A 134 2.17 -9.69 6.11
C ARG A 134 1.68 -9.89 7.55
N ASP A 135 2.55 -9.73 8.53
CA ASP A 135 2.23 -9.86 9.96
C ASP A 135 1.08 -8.93 10.35
N TRP A 136 1.18 -7.65 9.97
CA TRP A 136 0.18 -6.64 10.27
C TRP A 136 -1.20 -7.00 9.70
N CYS A 137 -1.26 -7.49 8.46
CA CYS A 137 -2.50 -7.93 7.83
C CYS A 137 -3.10 -9.14 8.56
N ILE A 138 -2.27 -10.14 8.92
CA ILE A 138 -2.72 -11.34 9.64
C ILE A 138 -3.28 -10.97 11.02
N GLU A 139 -2.62 -10.05 11.74
CA GLU A 139 -3.08 -9.56 13.05
C GLU A 139 -4.40 -8.79 12.96
N LEU A 140 -4.68 -8.14 11.83
CA LEU A 140 -5.92 -7.41 11.57
C LEU A 140 -7.11 -8.36 11.29
N LEU A 141 -6.87 -9.52 10.65
CA LEU A 141 -7.95 -10.41 10.21
C LEU A 141 -8.98 -10.77 11.30
N PRO A 142 -8.60 -11.18 12.54
CA PRO A 142 -9.58 -11.61 13.52
C PRO A 142 -10.53 -10.49 13.95
N SER A 143 -10.06 -9.25 13.98
CA SER A 143 -10.90 -8.11 14.36
C SER A 143 -11.85 -7.74 13.21
N LEU A 144 -11.38 -7.79 11.95
CA LEU A 144 -12.25 -7.60 10.78
C LEU A 144 -13.34 -8.67 10.69
N LYS A 145 -13.00 -9.95 10.83
CA LYS A 145 -13.99 -11.04 10.81
C LYS A 145 -15.08 -10.83 11.86
N SER A 146 -14.69 -10.46 13.09
CA SER A 146 -15.62 -10.17 14.18
C SER A 146 -16.57 -9.02 13.83
N SER A 147 -16.02 -7.91 13.32
CA SER A 147 -16.79 -6.71 13.00
C SER A 147 -17.72 -6.88 11.79
N LEU A 148 -17.26 -7.58 10.75
CA LEU A 148 -18.05 -7.82 9.55
C LEU A 148 -19.13 -8.90 9.78
N LYS A 149 -19.08 -9.63 10.90
CA LYS A 149 -19.98 -10.76 11.22
C LYS A 149 -19.99 -11.80 10.10
N THR A 150 -18.83 -12.05 9.51
CA THR A 150 -18.66 -12.93 8.37
C THR A 150 -18.01 -14.27 8.76
N ASN A 151 -18.13 -15.25 7.88
CA ASN A 151 -17.40 -16.51 7.98
C ASN A 151 -15.97 -16.37 7.45
N LYS A 152 -15.13 -17.37 7.70
CA LYS A 152 -13.71 -17.41 7.25
C LYS A 152 -13.58 -17.13 5.75
N ASP A 153 -14.50 -17.67 4.95
CA ASP A 153 -14.39 -17.67 3.48
C ASP A 153 -14.70 -16.28 2.86
N ASN A 154 -15.15 -15.33 3.68
CA ASN A 154 -15.60 -14.02 3.23
C ASN A 154 -14.48 -12.97 3.21
N ILE A 155 -13.31 -13.23 3.79
CA ILE A 155 -12.15 -12.31 3.71
C ILE A 155 -11.00 -13.08 3.09
N TRP A 156 -10.52 -12.63 1.94
CA TRP A 156 -9.37 -13.22 1.28
C TRP A 156 -8.14 -12.37 1.62
N LEU A 157 -7.20 -12.95 2.38
CA LEU A 157 -5.89 -12.36 2.55
C LEU A 157 -5.06 -12.73 1.31
N VAL A 158 -4.89 -11.75 0.42
CA VAL A 158 -4.20 -11.91 -0.85
C VAL A 158 -2.77 -11.44 -0.69
N LEU A 159 -1.84 -12.38 -0.64
CA LEU A 159 -0.40 -12.12 -0.54
C LEU A 159 0.24 -12.06 -1.94
N PRO A 160 1.42 -11.42 -2.10
CA PRO A 160 2.02 -11.22 -3.41
C PRO A 160 2.24 -12.53 -4.18
N ASP A 161 2.80 -13.54 -3.52
CA ASP A 161 3.09 -14.83 -4.12
C ASP A 161 2.78 -16.01 -3.19
N LEU A 162 2.96 -17.21 -3.72
CA LEU A 162 2.69 -18.45 -3.02
C LEU A 162 3.69 -18.75 -1.89
N LYS A 163 4.94 -18.26 -2.00
CA LYS A 163 5.93 -18.42 -0.94
C LYS A 163 5.56 -17.59 0.29
N GLU A 164 5.04 -16.39 0.08
CA GLU A 164 4.51 -15.55 1.16
C GLU A 164 3.33 -16.20 1.87
N VAL A 165 2.46 -16.90 1.13
CA VAL A 165 1.37 -17.70 1.71
C VAL A 165 1.92 -18.82 2.59
N GLU A 166 2.92 -19.56 2.09
CA GLU A 166 3.57 -20.65 2.84
C GLU A 166 4.20 -20.12 4.15
N LEU A 167 4.97 -19.04 4.08
CA LEU A 167 5.59 -18.40 5.25
C LEU A 167 4.53 -17.93 6.24
N ALA A 168 3.47 -17.27 5.77
CA ALA A 168 2.34 -16.86 6.60
C ALA A 168 1.74 -18.03 7.38
N LYS A 169 1.51 -19.18 6.73
CA LYS A 169 0.91 -20.35 7.40
C LYS A 169 1.87 -21.00 8.41
N ASN A 170 3.16 -21.03 8.09
CA ASN A 170 4.19 -21.65 8.92
C ASN A 170 4.45 -20.83 10.19
N GLU A 171 4.48 -19.50 10.08
CA GLU A 171 4.74 -18.61 11.20
C GLU A 171 3.50 -18.36 12.06
N TRP A 172 2.32 -18.24 11.43
CA TRP A 172 1.05 -17.93 12.09
C TRP A 172 0.14 -19.15 12.22
N THR A 173 0.58 -20.13 13.03
CA THR A 173 -0.14 -21.41 13.25
C THR A 173 -1.37 -21.29 14.14
N GLY A 174 -1.57 -20.16 14.82
CA GLY A 174 -2.67 -19.94 15.74
C GLY A 174 -4.04 -20.03 15.05
N LYS A 175 -4.91 -20.92 15.53
CA LYS A 175 -6.26 -21.17 14.98
C LYS A 175 -7.06 -19.88 14.77
N ARG A 176 -6.96 -18.93 15.70
CA ARG A 176 -7.63 -17.62 15.62
C ARG A 176 -7.33 -16.89 14.30
N TYR A 177 -6.08 -16.94 13.82
CA TYR A 177 -5.65 -16.27 12.59
C TYR A 177 -5.99 -17.11 11.36
N ARG A 178 -5.76 -18.43 11.44
CA ARG A 178 -6.08 -19.39 10.37
C ARG A 178 -7.57 -19.46 10.04
N ASP A 179 -8.44 -19.15 11.00
CA ASP A 179 -9.89 -19.12 10.82
C ASP A 179 -10.44 -17.72 10.48
N ALA A 180 -9.59 -16.69 10.47
CA ALA A 180 -10.04 -15.32 10.28
C ALA A 180 -10.19 -14.89 8.81
N GLY A 181 -9.53 -15.59 7.90
CA GLY A 181 -9.63 -15.37 6.46
C GLY A 181 -9.04 -16.55 5.67
N SER A 182 -9.28 -16.56 4.36
CA SER A 182 -8.67 -17.49 3.42
C SER A 182 -7.34 -16.92 2.92
N PHE A 183 -6.26 -17.68 3.10
CA PHE A 183 -4.91 -17.27 2.71
C PHE A 183 -4.67 -17.70 1.26
N THR A 184 -4.38 -16.73 0.41
CA THR A 184 -4.26 -16.93 -1.03
C THR A 184 -3.22 -15.99 -1.63
N SER A 185 -2.91 -16.15 -2.91
CA SER A 185 -1.98 -15.30 -3.65
C SER A 185 -2.69 -14.48 -4.73
N ILE A 186 -2.05 -13.41 -5.19
CA ILE A 186 -2.54 -12.60 -6.34
C ILE A 186 -2.80 -13.50 -7.56
N GLU A 187 -1.87 -14.41 -7.87
CA GLU A 187 -2.03 -15.35 -8.98
C GLU A 187 -3.25 -16.27 -8.81
N ALA A 188 -3.44 -16.84 -7.61
CA ALA A 188 -4.54 -17.76 -7.34
C ALA A 188 -5.91 -17.07 -7.46
N VAL A 189 -6.04 -15.85 -6.92
CA VAL A 189 -7.27 -15.06 -7.03
C VAL A 189 -7.54 -14.65 -8.48
N THR A 190 -6.51 -14.22 -9.21
CA THR A 190 -6.66 -13.85 -10.62
C THR A 190 -7.13 -15.04 -11.46
N LYS A 191 -6.53 -16.23 -11.26
CA LYS A 191 -6.96 -17.45 -11.95
C LYS A 191 -8.36 -17.90 -11.57
N HIS A 192 -8.75 -17.73 -10.30
CA HIS A 192 -10.07 -18.07 -9.83
C HIS A 192 -11.17 -17.27 -10.53
N TYR A 193 -10.96 -15.98 -10.74
CA TYR A 193 -11.92 -15.16 -11.49
C TYR A 193 -11.78 -15.31 -13.02
N ALA A 194 -10.58 -15.61 -13.53
CA ALA A 194 -10.35 -15.83 -14.96
C ALA A 194 -10.99 -17.11 -15.50
N SER A 195 -11.20 -18.15 -14.66
CA SER A 195 -11.90 -19.35 -15.10
C SER A 195 -13.37 -19.10 -15.46
N ASP A 196 -13.94 -17.99 -15.01
CA ASP A 196 -15.33 -17.60 -15.29
C ASP A 196 -15.45 -16.66 -16.50
N ASP A 197 -14.37 -16.00 -16.92
CA ASP A 197 -14.36 -15.08 -18.06
C ASP A 197 -13.06 -15.18 -18.88
N ALA A 198 -13.17 -15.69 -20.11
CA ALA A 198 -12.04 -16.10 -20.95
C ALA A 198 -11.13 -14.95 -21.45
N GLN A 199 -11.40 -13.69 -21.07
CA GLN A 199 -10.66 -12.52 -21.55
C GLN A 199 -9.62 -11.97 -20.56
N GLN A 200 -9.62 -12.40 -19.29
CA GLN A 200 -8.67 -11.89 -18.29
C GLN A 200 -7.56 -12.90 -17.99
N GLU A 201 -6.45 -12.82 -18.72
CA GLU A 201 -5.29 -13.67 -18.49
C GLU A 201 -4.38 -13.07 -17.40
N TYR A 202 -3.96 -13.90 -16.45
CA TYR A 202 -2.95 -13.54 -15.44
C TYR A 202 -1.67 -13.03 -16.12
N SER A 203 -1.24 -11.83 -15.74
CA SER A 203 0.02 -11.26 -16.21
C SER A 203 1.17 -11.84 -15.40
N LYS A 204 1.93 -12.77 -16.01
CA LYS A 204 3.14 -13.33 -15.39
C LYS A 204 4.23 -12.27 -15.25
N PRO A 205 4.95 -12.21 -14.12
CA PRO A 205 6.13 -11.37 -13.97
C PRO A 205 7.13 -11.60 -15.10
N TRP A 206 7.66 -10.53 -15.70
CA TRP A 206 8.66 -10.62 -16.78
C TRP A 206 9.79 -11.61 -16.45
N GLY A 207 10.34 -11.54 -15.22
CA GLY A 207 11.44 -12.39 -14.77
C GLY A 207 11.09 -13.88 -14.64
N ALA A 208 9.82 -14.21 -14.37
CA ALA A 208 9.38 -15.61 -14.22
C ALA A 208 9.38 -16.36 -15.56
N THR A 209 9.16 -15.64 -16.67
CA THR A 209 9.26 -16.21 -18.03
C THR A 209 10.71 -16.59 -18.35
N PHE A 210 11.68 -15.74 -17.99
CA PHE A 210 13.10 -16.05 -18.18
C PHE A 210 13.58 -17.17 -17.25
N ALA A 211 13.16 -17.17 -15.97
CA ALA A 211 13.52 -18.22 -15.02
C ALA A 211 12.92 -19.59 -15.37
N SER A 212 11.69 -19.63 -15.89
CA SER A 212 11.08 -20.89 -16.36
C SER A 212 11.77 -21.42 -17.62
N ILE A 213 12.18 -20.56 -18.55
CA ILE A 213 13.00 -20.94 -19.70
C ILE A 213 14.39 -21.40 -19.27
N ALA A 214 15.04 -20.70 -18.33
CA ALA A 214 16.34 -21.09 -17.79
C ALA A 214 16.27 -22.43 -17.04
N ASN A 215 15.24 -22.66 -16.23
CA ASN A 215 15.01 -23.95 -15.57
C ASN A 215 14.72 -25.06 -16.58
N GLN A 216 13.97 -24.80 -17.66
CA GLN A 216 13.75 -25.77 -18.74
C GLN A 216 15.02 -26.10 -19.53
N LEU A 217 15.90 -25.12 -19.73
CA LEU A 217 17.20 -25.31 -20.40
C LEU A 217 18.24 -25.98 -19.49
N MET A 218 18.22 -25.70 -18.19
CA MET A 218 19.16 -26.28 -17.22
C MET A 218 18.77 -27.68 -16.76
N ASN A 219 17.47 -28.03 -16.73
CA ASN A 219 16.99 -29.41 -16.51
C ASN A 219 16.94 -30.22 -17.81
N GLY A 220 17.82 -29.93 -18.77
CA GLY A 220 17.87 -30.58 -20.06
C GLY A 220 17.89 -32.12 -19.96
N GLY A 221 16.90 -32.76 -20.58
CA GLY A 221 16.98 -34.17 -21.00
C GLY A 221 16.44 -35.19 -20.01
N GLY A 222 15.12 -35.22 -19.85
CA GLY A 222 14.42 -36.33 -19.22
C GLY A 222 12.93 -36.10 -19.35
N GLY A 223 12.35 -36.54 -20.48
CA GLY A 223 10.90 -36.63 -20.58
C GLY A 223 10.41 -37.55 -19.47
N ASP A 224 9.41 -37.09 -18.72
CA ASP A 224 8.30 -37.85 -18.15
C ASP A 224 7.37 -36.86 -17.40
N ASP A 225 6.10 -36.88 -17.80
CA ASP A 225 4.90 -36.28 -17.20
C ASP A 225 4.95 -34.88 -16.56
N TYR A 226 4.51 -33.92 -17.38
CA TYR A 226 4.15 -32.54 -17.04
C TYR A 226 2.79 -32.46 -16.29
N SER A 227 2.56 -33.31 -15.28
CA SER A 227 1.30 -33.30 -14.53
C SER A 227 1.42 -33.70 -13.06
N ASP A 228 2.32 -33.07 -12.30
CA ASP A 228 1.97 -32.76 -10.89
C ASP A 228 2.88 -31.63 -10.36
N SER A 229 2.37 -30.40 -10.42
CA SER A 229 2.97 -29.20 -9.82
C SER A 229 2.86 -29.24 -8.28
N ARG A 230 3.36 -30.30 -7.65
CA ARG A 230 3.32 -30.53 -6.19
C ARG A 230 4.70 -30.55 -5.51
N GLY A 231 5.77 -30.27 -6.24
CA GLY A 231 7.11 -30.10 -5.68
C GLY A 231 7.40 -28.63 -5.37
N GLY A 232 7.46 -28.27 -4.08
CA GLY A 232 7.79 -26.92 -3.61
C GLY A 232 9.17 -26.47 -4.11
N GLY A 233 9.18 -25.70 -5.19
CA GLY A 233 10.36 -25.00 -5.70
C GLY A 233 10.51 -23.62 -5.07
N LEU A 234 11.41 -22.80 -5.65
CA LEU A 234 11.62 -21.38 -5.31
C LEU A 234 10.32 -20.54 -5.32
N LEU A 235 9.24 -21.08 -5.89
CA LEU A 235 7.93 -20.45 -6.06
C LEU A 235 6.91 -20.83 -4.99
N GLY A 236 7.26 -21.64 -3.97
CA GLY A 236 6.36 -22.02 -2.87
C GLY A 236 5.52 -23.28 -3.13
N ASP A 237 4.77 -23.72 -2.11
CA ASP A 237 3.94 -24.93 -2.13
C ASP A 237 2.46 -24.61 -2.35
N ALA A 238 1.85 -25.08 -3.45
CA ALA A 238 0.45 -24.82 -3.81
C ALA A 238 -0.54 -25.33 -2.76
N ARG A 239 -0.14 -26.33 -1.95
CA ARG A 239 -0.93 -26.86 -0.83
C ARG A 239 -1.07 -25.83 0.31
N ALA A 240 -0.23 -24.80 0.31
CA ALA A 240 -0.37 -23.66 1.20
C ALA A 240 -1.54 -22.74 0.80
N LEU A 241 -2.19 -22.87 -0.35
CA LEU A 241 -3.39 -22.06 -0.64
C LEU A 241 -4.60 -22.60 0.12
N ASP A 242 -5.38 -21.72 0.75
CA ASP A 242 -6.73 -22.08 1.17
C ASP A 242 -7.65 -22.14 -0.07
N PRO A 243 -8.63 -23.08 -0.13
CA PRO A 243 -9.57 -23.12 -1.24
C PRO A 243 -10.37 -21.82 -1.34
N LEU A 244 -10.48 -21.27 -2.54
CA LEU A 244 -11.36 -20.13 -2.83
C LEU A 244 -12.73 -20.68 -3.21
N GLN A 245 -13.63 -20.76 -2.22
CA GLN A 245 -15.00 -21.22 -2.39
C GLN A 245 -15.97 -20.16 -1.88
N GLY A 246 -17.13 -20.04 -2.53
CA GLY A 246 -18.21 -19.15 -2.08
C GLY A 246 -18.00 -17.68 -2.47
N THR A 247 -18.71 -16.79 -1.79
CA THR A 247 -18.70 -15.35 -2.04
C THR A 247 -17.66 -14.66 -1.16
N CYS A 248 -16.69 -13.98 -1.78
CA CYS A 248 -15.79 -13.08 -1.08
C CYS A 248 -16.52 -11.78 -0.72
N ASN A 249 -16.31 -11.25 0.48
CA ASN A 249 -16.83 -9.94 0.89
C ASN A 249 -15.72 -8.87 0.93
N LEU A 250 -14.46 -9.26 0.94
CA LEU A 250 -13.32 -8.34 1.00
C LEU A 250 -12.04 -9.02 0.51
N HIS A 251 -11.41 -8.45 -0.51
CA HIS A 251 -10.00 -8.71 -0.80
C HIS A 251 -9.13 -7.82 0.08
N LEU A 252 -8.36 -8.40 0.99
CA LEU A 252 -7.32 -7.70 1.75
C LEU A 252 -5.96 -8.03 1.11
N VAL A 253 -5.48 -7.12 0.28
CA VAL A 253 -4.29 -7.31 -0.56
C VAL A 253 -3.08 -6.70 0.13
N CYS A 254 -2.08 -7.54 0.45
CA CYS A 254 -0.86 -7.11 1.12
C CYS A 254 0.21 -6.73 0.10
N GLN A 255 0.66 -5.47 0.13
CA GLN A 255 1.84 -4.95 -0.57
C GLN A 255 2.01 -5.44 -2.03
N PRO A 256 1.01 -5.26 -2.92
CA PRO A 256 1.19 -5.59 -4.32
C PRO A 256 2.27 -4.69 -4.95
N GLY A 257 3.21 -5.26 -5.69
CA GLY A 257 4.18 -4.55 -6.54
C GLY A 257 5.29 -3.75 -5.84
N ASN A 258 5.16 -3.41 -4.55
CA ASN A 258 6.24 -2.72 -3.82
C ASN A 258 7.34 -3.71 -3.41
N GLY A 259 8.51 -3.64 -4.04
CA GLY A 259 9.59 -4.62 -3.85
C GLY A 259 9.39 -5.93 -4.61
N GLY A 260 8.23 -6.09 -5.27
CA GLY A 260 7.86 -7.21 -6.14
C GLY A 260 7.68 -6.79 -7.61
N PRO A 261 7.10 -7.68 -8.43
CA PRO A 261 6.86 -7.41 -9.86
C PRO A 261 5.73 -6.40 -10.08
N VAL A 262 5.87 -5.52 -11.08
CA VAL A 262 4.85 -4.51 -11.42
C VAL A 262 3.53 -5.15 -11.89
N GLU A 263 3.60 -6.39 -12.34
CA GLU A 263 2.47 -7.21 -12.77
C GLU A 263 1.48 -7.49 -11.65
N ASP A 264 1.89 -7.42 -10.38
CA ASP A 264 0.98 -7.55 -9.24
C ASP A 264 -0.13 -6.49 -9.29
N TRP A 265 0.21 -5.25 -9.63
CA TRP A 265 -0.80 -4.19 -9.80
C TRP A 265 -1.75 -4.47 -10.97
N ILE A 266 -1.21 -5.02 -12.07
CA ILE A 266 -2.04 -5.39 -13.22
C ILE A 266 -3.05 -6.46 -12.83
N ASN A 267 -2.60 -7.48 -12.10
CA ASN A 267 -3.42 -8.60 -11.66
C ASN A 267 -4.44 -8.19 -10.59
N VAL A 268 -4.08 -7.28 -9.67
CA VAL A 268 -5.03 -6.74 -8.68
C VAL A 268 -6.18 -6.01 -9.34
N LYS A 269 -5.91 -5.18 -10.36
CA LYS A 269 -6.98 -4.58 -11.14
C LYS A 269 -7.83 -5.63 -11.85
N ALA A 270 -7.19 -6.61 -12.49
CA ALA A 270 -7.89 -7.66 -13.24
C ALA A 270 -8.90 -8.39 -12.32
N PHE A 271 -8.44 -8.97 -11.22
CA PHE A 271 -9.34 -9.70 -10.34
C PHE A 271 -10.38 -8.81 -9.66
N HIS A 272 -10.08 -7.53 -9.40
CA HIS A 272 -11.08 -6.59 -8.87
C HIS A 272 -12.21 -6.39 -9.88
N ASP A 273 -11.87 -6.13 -11.14
CA ASP A 273 -12.86 -5.92 -12.20
C ASP A 273 -13.68 -7.20 -12.44
N ALA A 274 -13.05 -8.37 -12.42
CA ALA A 274 -13.73 -9.65 -12.62
C ALA A 274 -14.63 -10.03 -11.43
N ALA A 275 -14.26 -9.66 -10.20
CA ALA A 275 -15.13 -9.83 -9.04
C ALA A 275 -16.38 -8.91 -9.08
N GLY A 276 -16.32 -7.83 -9.88
CA GLY A 276 -17.34 -6.81 -9.99
C GLY A 276 -17.42 -5.88 -8.76
N ASP A 277 -18.29 -4.88 -8.83
CA ASP A 277 -18.45 -3.87 -7.77
C ASP A 277 -19.00 -4.43 -6.43
N GLY A 278 -19.35 -5.72 -6.39
CA GLY A 278 -19.85 -6.39 -5.19
C GLY A 278 -18.76 -6.77 -4.17
N VAL A 279 -17.49 -6.82 -4.58
CA VAL A 279 -16.38 -7.25 -3.70
C VAL A 279 -15.35 -6.14 -3.53
N PRO A 280 -15.41 -5.40 -2.41
CA PRO A 280 -14.41 -4.39 -2.08
C PRO A 280 -12.98 -4.96 -2.05
N THR A 281 -12.03 -4.15 -2.50
CA THR A 281 -10.60 -4.44 -2.48
C THR A 281 -9.88 -3.40 -1.65
N CYS A 282 -9.25 -3.85 -0.57
CA CYS A 282 -8.43 -3.05 0.32
C CYS A 282 -6.95 -3.41 0.12
N ILE A 283 -6.16 -2.45 -0.36
CA ILE A 283 -4.72 -2.60 -0.54
C ILE A 283 -3.99 -2.03 0.67
N VAL A 284 -3.16 -2.84 1.31
CA VAL A 284 -2.30 -2.43 2.42
C VAL A 284 -0.89 -2.22 1.91
N ASN A 285 -0.34 -1.01 2.07
CA ASN A 285 1.03 -0.65 1.70
C ASN A 285 1.42 -1.02 0.26
N GLY A 286 0.51 -0.78 -0.70
CA GLY A 286 0.74 -1.08 -2.11
C GLY A 286 1.61 -0.07 -2.84
N ALA A 287 2.16 0.93 -2.15
CA ALA A 287 2.92 2.04 -2.73
C ALA A 287 2.21 2.70 -3.92
N LEU A 288 0.90 2.89 -3.80
CA LEU A 288 0.03 3.32 -4.90
C LEU A 288 0.43 4.67 -5.50
N ASP A 289 1.15 5.50 -4.75
CA ASP A 289 1.73 6.76 -5.23
C ASP A 289 2.65 6.56 -6.44
N LYS A 290 3.44 5.48 -6.48
CA LYS A 290 4.28 5.16 -7.64
C LYS A 290 3.44 4.97 -8.90
N VAL A 291 2.25 4.40 -8.74
CA VAL A 291 1.33 4.12 -9.86
C VAL A 291 0.48 5.35 -10.20
N ARG A 292 0.07 6.13 -9.20
CA ARG A 292 -0.75 7.35 -9.38
C ARG A 292 0.02 8.52 -9.97
N ASP A 293 1.25 8.72 -9.51
CA ASP A 293 2.05 9.90 -9.81
C ASP A 293 2.92 9.72 -11.07
N GLY A 294 2.73 8.60 -11.80
CA GLY A 294 3.40 8.36 -13.08
C GLY A 294 4.88 8.01 -12.95
N TYR A 295 5.30 7.41 -11.83
CA TYR A 295 6.68 6.93 -11.64
C TYR A 295 7.11 5.95 -12.75
N TYR A 296 6.16 5.12 -13.22
CA TYR A 296 6.37 4.21 -14.33
C TYR A 296 6.01 4.86 -15.67
N ALA A 297 7.00 4.97 -16.56
CA ALA A 297 6.77 5.53 -17.89
C ALA A 297 5.80 4.66 -18.71
N ALA A 298 4.71 5.26 -19.17
CA ALA A 298 3.63 4.54 -19.85
C ALA A 298 4.07 3.81 -21.14
N PHE A 299 5.08 4.33 -21.85
CA PHE A 299 5.61 3.69 -23.05
C PHE A 299 6.40 2.40 -22.75
N ILE A 300 7.01 2.29 -21.57
CA ILE A 300 7.75 1.10 -21.12
C ILE A 300 6.77 0.07 -20.52
N PHE A 301 5.78 0.54 -19.76
CA PHE A 301 4.82 -0.31 -19.06
C PHE A 301 3.37 -0.04 -19.50
N PRO A 302 3.00 -0.29 -20.78
CA PRO A 302 1.69 0.08 -21.31
C PRO A 302 0.54 -0.67 -20.64
N LYS A 303 0.76 -1.92 -20.19
CA LYS A 303 -0.27 -2.66 -19.43
C LYS A 303 -0.51 -2.05 -18.05
N LEU A 304 0.56 -1.62 -17.36
CA LEU A 304 0.44 -0.95 -16.08
C LEU A 304 -0.18 0.44 -16.22
N ALA A 305 0.16 1.20 -17.27
CA ALA A 305 -0.43 2.52 -17.49
C ALA A 305 -1.97 2.48 -17.59
N LYS A 306 -2.53 1.40 -18.15
CA LYS A 306 -3.99 1.16 -18.21
C LYS A 306 -4.65 0.96 -16.84
N THR A 307 -3.87 0.77 -15.78
CA THR A 307 -4.38 0.61 -14.40
C THR A 307 -4.35 1.90 -13.60
N PHE A 308 -3.73 2.99 -14.10
CA PHE A 308 -3.51 4.21 -13.33
C PHE A 308 -4.81 4.83 -12.81
N ASP A 309 -5.85 4.91 -13.65
CA ASP A 309 -7.15 5.48 -13.25
C ASP A 309 -7.85 4.64 -12.17
N PHE A 310 -7.68 3.31 -12.24
CA PHE A 310 -8.15 2.42 -11.18
C PHE A 310 -7.47 2.78 -9.85
N TYR A 311 -6.14 2.91 -9.81
CA TYR A 311 -5.42 3.24 -8.59
C TYR A 311 -5.67 4.66 -8.07
N LYS A 312 -5.88 5.64 -8.95
CA LYS A 312 -6.25 7.01 -8.56
C LYS A 312 -7.60 7.11 -7.86
N SER A 313 -8.49 6.13 -8.07
CA SER A 313 -9.84 6.11 -7.50
C SER A 313 -9.96 5.48 -6.10
N PHE A 314 -8.85 5.00 -5.54
CA PHE A 314 -8.83 4.38 -4.21
C PHE A 314 -9.01 5.45 -3.13
N GLU A 315 -9.86 5.15 -2.15
CA GLU A 315 -10.10 5.96 -0.98
C GLU A 315 -9.18 5.55 0.18
N SER A 316 -8.45 6.50 0.74
CA SER A 316 -7.55 6.26 1.86
C SER A 316 -8.32 6.09 3.17
N MET A 317 -8.35 4.86 3.69
CA MET A 317 -8.94 4.51 4.99
C MET A 317 -8.04 4.95 6.13
N LEU A 318 -6.76 4.60 6.04
CA LEU A 318 -5.70 5.07 6.91
C LEU A 318 -4.54 5.49 6.02
N PHE A 319 -4.04 6.71 6.20
CA PHE A 319 -2.85 7.17 5.53
C PHE A 319 -1.93 7.82 6.54
N LEU A 320 -0.68 7.37 6.60
CA LEU A 320 0.36 7.93 7.44
C LEU A 320 1.66 7.89 6.64
N LYS A 321 2.19 9.06 6.24
CA LYS A 321 3.52 9.15 5.62
C LYS A 321 4.36 10.23 6.26
N PRO A 322 5.62 9.93 6.58
CA PRO A 322 6.51 10.94 7.13
C PRO A 322 6.87 11.94 6.03
N ILE A 323 7.12 13.17 6.46
CA ILE A 323 7.69 14.24 5.64
C ILE A 323 8.91 14.74 6.38
N SER A 324 10.06 14.70 5.73
CA SER A 324 11.23 15.39 6.23
C SER A 324 12.04 15.96 5.09
N ASP A 325 12.20 17.27 5.12
CA ASP A 325 13.05 18.02 4.22
C ASP A 325 13.37 19.37 4.89
N LYS A 326 14.48 19.99 4.52
CA LYS A 326 14.89 21.33 4.97
C LYS A 326 14.84 21.55 6.50
N GLY A 327 15.15 20.50 7.26
CA GLY A 327 15.21 20.57 8.73
C GLY A 327 13.86 20.53 9.44
N VAL A 328 12.73 20.39 8.72
CA VAL A 328 11.43 20.10 9.33
C VAL A 328 11.12 18.61 9.30
N TYR A 329 10.33 18.16 10.27
CA TYR A 329 9.84 16.79 10.35
C TYR A 329 8.34 16.80 10.68
N GLY A 330 7.57 16.01 9.96
CA GLY A 330 6.13 15.93 10.15
C GLY A 330 5.51 14.73 9.46
N TRP A 331 4.19 14.73 9.38
CA TRP A 331 3.41 13.62 8.83
C TRP A 331 2.24 14.13 7.99
N THR A 332 2.02 13.51 6.83
CA THR A 332 0.69 13.52 6.19
C THR A 332 -0.13 12.40 6.81
N PHE A 333 -1.26 12.75 7.40
CA PHE A 333 -2.09 11.82 8.16
C PHE A 333 -3.57 11.94 7.78
N ARG A 334 -4.25 10.80 7.71
CA ARG A 334 -5.71 10.73 7.53
C ARG A 334 -6.27 9.44 8.12
N VAL A 335 -7.43 9.54 8.76
CA VAL A 335 -8.28 8.42 9.14
C VAL A 335 -9.67 8.69 8.55
N TYR A 336 -10.13 7.86 7.61
CA TYR A 336 -11.44 8.06 6.98
C TYR A 336 -12.57 8.03 8.04
N PRO A 337 -13.58 8.93 7.97
CA PRO A 337 -13.87 9.90 6.89
C PRO A 337 -13.30 11.31 7.13
N GLU A 338 -12.33 11.47 8.03
CA GLU A 338 -11.76 12.78 8.35
C GLU A 338 -11.02 13.42 7.15
N PRO A 339 -10.90 14.76 7.13
CA PRO A 339 -10.02 15.45 6.20
C PRO A 339 -8.56 15.04 6.40
N TRP A 340 -7.75 15.32 5.38
CA TRP A 340 -6.30 15.18 5.44
C TRP A 340 -5.70 16.19 6.40
N GLN A 341 -4.68 15.76 7.13
CA GLN A 341 -3.92 16.57 8.06
C GLN A 341 -2.43 16.54 7.68
N VAL A 342 -1.75 17.67 7.81
CA VAL A 342 -0.28 17.73 7.84
C VAL A 342 0.11 18.20 9.23
N VAL A 343 0.92 17.42 9.93
CA VAL A 343 1.27 17.67 11.33
C VAL A 343 2.79 17.82 11.46
N LEU A 344 3.23 18.98 11.95
CA LEU A 344 4.62 19.27 12.31
C LEU A 344 4.93 18.65 13.67
N GLN A 345 6.06 17.95 13.78
CA GLN A 345 6.60 17.47 15.05
C GLN A 345 7.85 18.25 15.42
N THR A 346 7.80 18.98 16.53
CA THR A 346 8.91 19.79 17.03
C THR A 346 9.47 19.18 18.32
N PRO A 347 10.75 18.77 18.36
CA PRO A 347 11.38 18.36 19.61
C PRO A 347 11.58 19.59 20.53
N VAL A 348 10.99 19.55 21.71
CA VAL A 348 11.15 20.59 22.75
C VAL A 348 11.60 19.96 24.06
N ARG A 349 12.32 20.72 24.88
CA ARG A 349 12.72 20.29 26.23
C ARG A 349 11.72 20.81 27.24
N ASP A 350 11.19 19.91 28.06
CA ASP A 350 10.28 20.31 29.14
C ASP A 350 11.05 20.96 30.32
N ALA A 351 10.33 21.38 31.36
CA ALA A 351 10.94 22.00 32.55
C ALA A 351 11.91 21.07 33.32
N LYS A 352 11.91 19.77 33.03
CA LYS A 352 12.80 18.75 33.62
C LYS A 352 13.93 18.36 32.66
N ASP A 353 14.13 19.12 31.59
CA ASP A 353 15.10 18.85 30.55
C ASP A 353 14.86 17.51 29.80
N GLN A 354 13.62 17.02 29.82
CA GLN A 354 13.21 15.83 29.08
C GLN A 354 12.78 16.24 27.67
N LEU A 355 13.26 15.49 26.68
CA LEU A 355 12.82 15.66 25.29
C LEU A 355 11.38 15.20 25.16
N ILE A 356 10.49 16.11 24.79
CA ILE A 356 9.10 15.86 24.45
C ILE A 356 8.82 16.32 23.02
N ILE A 357 7.82 15.74 22.37
CA ILE A 357 7.44 16.12 21.01
C ILE A 357 6.16 16.93 21.06
N GLU A 358 6.26 18.16 20.56
CA GLU A 358 5.11 19.01 20.35
C GLU A 358 4.59 18.80 18.93
N GLU A 359 3.29 18.53 18.82
CA GLU A 359 2.61 18.31 17.55
C GLU A 359 1.76 19.54 17.19
N THR A 360 1.92 20.06 15.97
CA THR A 360 1.13 21.20 15.48
C THR A 360 0.55 20.88 14.12
N VAL A 361 -0.77 21.00 13.98
CA VAL A 361 -1.44 20.85 12.69
C VAL A 361 -1.07 22.05 11.80
N ALA A 362 -0.29 21.78 10.76
CA ALA A 362 0.17 22.76 9.78
C ALA A 362 -0.84 22.97 8.64
N LEU A 363 -1.61 21.93 8.29
CA LEU A 363 -2.63 21.98 7.24
C LEU A 363 -3.77 21.02 7.56
N VAL A 364 -5.00 21.43 7.27
CA VAL A 364 -6.17 20.55 7.13
C VAL A 364 -6.74 20.74 5.73
N SER A 365 -6.96 19.65 5.01
CA SER A 365 -7.41 19.68 3.60
C SER A 365 -8.48 18.62 3.32
N SER A 366 -9.49 18.98 2.52
CA SER A 366 -10.49 18.02 2.05
C SER A 366 -9.94 17.04 1.01
N SER A 367 -8.92 17.46 0.25
CA SER A 367 -8.20 16.63 -0.71
C SER A 367 -6.81 16.27 -0.20
N ARG A 368 -6.24 15.19 -0.76
CA ARG A 368 -4.88 14.75 -0.43
C ARG A 368 -3.87 15.85 -0.81
N PRO A 369 -3.07 16.37 0.13
CA PRO A 369 -2.03 17.33 -0.19
C PRO A 369 -0.91 16.64 -0.97
N THR A 370 -0.36 17.34 -1.95
CA THR A 370 0.91 16.96 -2.59
C THR A 370 2.05 17.04 -1.58
N TYR A 371 3.17 16.34 -1.87
CA TYR A 371 4.37 16.45 -1.04
C TYR A 371 4.85 17.90 -0.88
N GLN A 372 4.80 18.68 -1.97
CA GLN A 372 5.22 20.07 -1.96
C GLN A 372 4.29 20.95 -1.11
N GLU A 373 2.97 20.80 -1.22
CA GLU A 373 2.01 21.54 -0.37
C GLU A 373 2.21 21.21 1.11
N ALA A 374 2.39 19.94 1.43
CA ALA A 374 2.62 19.49 2.80
C ALA A 374 3.96 20.02 3.34
N LEU A 375 5.04 20.01 2.55
CA LEU A 375 6.33 20.57 2.97
C LEU A 375 6.24 22.09 3.18
N GLN A 376 5.57 22.82 2.30
CA GLN A 376 5.43 24.27 2.43
C GLN A 376 4.60 24.65 3.66
N SER A 377 3.54 23.90 3.98
CA SER A 377 2.78 24.15 5.21
C SER A 377 3.62 23.89 6.46
N LEU A 378 4.42 22.82 6.49
CA LEU A 378 5.36 22.55 7.59
C LEU A 378 6.37 23.70 7.78
N LEU A 379 6.99 24.17 6.69
CA LEU A 379 7.95 25.29 6.73
C LEU A 379 7.31 26.59 7.21
N ALA A 380 6.12 26.91 6.71
CA ALA A 380 5.38 28.09 7.13
C ALA A 380 5.05 28.03 8.63
N THR A 381 4.52 26.91 9.12
CA THR A 381 4.23 26.71 10.55
C THR A 381 5.50 26.78 11.40
N ALA A 382 6.60 26.15 10.97
CA ALA A 382 7.86 26.20 11.70
C ALA A 382 8.44 27.62 11.79
N SER A 383 8.26 28.46 10.78
CA SER A 383 8.76 29.85 10.78
C SER A 383 8.03 30.81 11.72
N THR A 384 6.84 30.42 12.20
CA THR A 384 6.03 31.23 13.14
C THR A 384 6.35 30.97 14.61
N ARG A 385 7.24 30.01 14.88
CA ARG A 385 7.75 29.65 16.20
C ARG A 385 9.12 30.26 16.40
#